data_AF-A0A0S1MKG9-F1
#
_entry.id   AF-A0A0S1MKG9-F1
#
_cell.length_a   1.000
_cell.length_b   1.000
_cell.length_c   1.000
_cell.angle_alpha   90.00
_cell.angle_beta   90.00
_cell.angle_gamma   90.00
#
_symmetry.space_group_name_H-M   'P 1'
#
loop_
_entity.id
_entity.type
_entity.pdbx_description
1 polymer ?
#
loop_
_entity_poly.entity_id
_entity_poly.type
_entity_poly.pdbx_seq_one_letter_code
_entity_poly.pdbx_strand_id
1 'polypeptide(L)'
;MFVLVMWGPVGSWVNVQAPLITYQITNGSSVNISTVTGTSGGWAALYPDTELVNGQVSNTWGEFTYNGQYSTVDVSRLVNMNGNKMSIEGAQCVSDMEQCVFTCDSGDSCEFGYTLENCTSQPGAESGTYAGAASGGCLVGQNNNFVRTTFS
;
A
#
# COMPACT_ATOMS: atom_id res chain seq x y z
N MET A 1 -11.17 3.08 16.89
CA MET A 1 -11.91 2.83 15.63
C MET A 1 -11.46 3.87 14.63
N PHE A 2 -11.23 3.46 13.40
CA PHE A 2 -10.76 4.31 12.30
C PHE A 2 -11.47 3.92 11.01
N VAL A 3 -11.24 4.70 9.95
CA VAL A 3 -11.86 4.48 8.64
C VAL A 3 -10.77 4.10 7.66
N LEU A 4 -10.89 2.96 6.99
CA LEU A 4 -10.13 2.68 5.78
C LEU A 4 -10.77 3.43 4.62
N VAL A 5 -9.93 4.07 3.81
CA VAL A 5 -10.31 4.65 2.52
C VAL A 5 -9.51 3.97 1.42
N MET A 6 -10.15 3.66 0.30
CA MET A 6 -9.52 3.05 -0.88
C MET A 6 -9.80 3.88 -2.13
N TRP A 7 -8.79 4.06 -2.96
CA TRP A 7 -8.87 4.75 -4.24
C TRP A 7 -8.37 3.86 -5.37
N GLY A 8 -8.73 4.24 -6.59
CA GLY A 8 -8.30 3.58 -7.82
C GLY A 8 -7.31 4.43 -8.61
N PRO A 9 -7.13 4.17 -9.91
CA PRO A 9 -6.07 4.78 -10.73
C PRO A 9 -6.30 6.28 -11.02
N VAL A 10 -7.49 6.82 -10.72
CA VAL A 10 -7.81 8.24 -10.88
C VAL A 10 -7.05 9.12 -9.88
N GLY A 11 -6.62 8.55 -8.75
CA GLY A 11 -5.73 9.22 -7.80
C GLY A 11 -6.19 9.17 -6.35
N SER A 12 -5.30 9.63 -5.46
CA SER A 12 -5.38 9.54 -3.99
C SER A 12 -5.86 10.83 -3.30
N TRP A 13 -6.23 11.87 -4.05
CA TRP A 13 -6.67 13.17 -3.52
C TRP A 13 -8.10 13.11 -2.95
N VAL A 14 -8.26 12.52 -1.77
CA VAL A 14 -9.55 12.24 -1.12
C VAL A 14 -10.36 13.49 -0.77
N ASN A 15 -9.75 14.69 -0.79
CA ASN A 15 -10.43 15.96 -0.58
C ASN A 15 -11.26 16.44 -1.79
N VAL A 16 -10.89 16.02 -3.00
CA VAL A 16 -11.58 16.41 -4.25
C VAL A 16 -12.13 15.23 -5.03
N GLN A 17 -11.59 14.03 -4.80
CA GLN A 17 -12.05 12.78 -5.39
C GLN A 17 -12.58 11.88 -4.28
N ALA A 18 -13.87 11.54 -4.32
CA ALA A 18 -14.44 10.63 -3.34
C ALA A 18 -13.74 9.26 -3.38
N PRO A 19 -13.37 8.67 -2.22
CA PRO A 19 -12.86 7.30 -2.17
C PRO A 19 -13.86 6.31 -2.77
N LEU A 20 -13.35 5.28 -3.43
CA LEU A 20 -14.17 4.20 -3.99
C LEU A 20 -14.79 3.35 -2.89
N ILE A 21 -14.04 3.12 -1.81
CA ILE A 21 -14.49 2.39 -0.63
C ILE A 21 -14.14 3.21 0.60
N THR A 22 -15.10 3.27 1.52
CA THR A 22 -14.85 3.66 2.91
C THR A 22 -15.36 2.52 3.79
N TYR A 23 -14.56 2.11 4.78
CA TYR A 23 -14.91 0.98 5.64
C TYR A 23 -14.43 1.22 7.06
N GLN A 24 -15.30 0.96 8.04
CA GLN A 24 -14.98 1.20 9.44
C GLN A 24 -14.24 0.00 10.04
N ILE A 25 -13.11 0.25 10.69
CA ILE A 25 -12.20 -0.78 11.21
C ILE A 25 -11.85 -0.48 12.68
N THR A 26 -11.56 -1.54 13.44
CA THR A 26 -11.06 -1.46 14.81
C THR A 26 -9.56 -1.73 14.83
N ASN A 27 -8.80 -1.11 15.76
CA ASN A 27 -7.36 -1.36 15.81
C ASN A 27 -7.02 -2.82 16.08
N GLY A 28 -5.94 -3.32 15.46
CA GLY A 28 -5.55 -4.73 15.49
C GLY A 28 -6.45 -5.65 14.65
N SER A 29 -7.42 -5.11 13.92
CA SER A 29 -8.27 -5.91 13.03
C SER A 29 -7.61 -6.09 11.67
N SER A 30 -7.89 -7.24 11.06
CA SER A 30 -7.58 -7.47 9.65
C SER A 30 -8.81 -7.29 8.77
N VAL A 31 -8.59 -6.88 7.53
CA VAL A 31 -9.60 -6.85 6.46
C VAL A 31 -9.04 -7.49 5.20
N ASN A 32 -9.91 -8.09 4.40
CA ASN A 32 -9.53 -8.57 3.08
C ASN A 32 -9.79 -7.46 2.07
N ILE A 33 -8.74 -7.07 1.34
CA ILE A 33 -8.83 -6.13 0.22
C ILE A 33 -8.91 -6.95 -1.06
N SER A 34 -10.09 -6.95 -1.67
CA SER A 34 -10.36 -7.63 -2.94
C SER A 34 -10.44 -6.61 -4.06
N THR A 35 -9.75 -6.89 -5.17
CA THR A 35 -9.73 -6.03 -6.35
C THR A 35 -9.95 -6.87 -7.61
N VAL A 36 -10.07 -6.23 -8.77
CA VAL A 36 -10.28 -6.89 -10.06
C VAL A 36 -9.03 -6.73 -10.92
N THR A 37 -8.67 -7.76 -11.68
CA THR A 37 -7.58 -7.70 -12.66
C THR A 37 -7.72 -6.49 -13.59
N GLY A 38 -6.61 -5.81 -13.87
CA GLY A 38 -6.55 -4.60 -14.68
C GLY A 38 -6.73 -3.30 -13.88
N THR A 39 -6.63 -3.36 -12.56
CA THR A 39 -6.77 -2.18 -11.69
C THR A 39 -5.51 -1.93 -10.87
N SER A 40 -5.28 -0.66 -10.53
CA SER A 40 -4.27 -0.23 -9.58
C SER A 40 -4.86 0.85 -8.67
N GLY A 41 -4.19 1.10 -7.55
CA GLY A 41 -4.62 2.09 -6.58
C GLY A 41 -3.96 1.86 -5.24
N GLY A 42 -4.63 2.32 -4.19
CA GLY A 42 -4.16 2.11 -2.85
C GLY A 42 -5.24 2.32 -1.80
N TRP A 43 -4.87 2.09 -0.56
CA TRP A 43 -5.70 2.33 0.61
C TRP A 43 -4.86 2.86 1.77
N ALA A 44 -5.53 3.56 2.67
CA ALA A 44 -4.95 4.03 3.91
C ALA A 44 -6.00 4.03 5.01
N ALA A 45 -5.54 3.95 6.27
CA ALA A 45 -6.41 4.14 7.42
C ALA A 45 -6.37 5.59 7.91
N LEU A 46 -7.54 6.11 8.26
CA LEU A 46 -7.78 7.43 8.85
C LEU A 46 -7.98 7.27 10.35
N TYR A 47 -6.88 7.42 11.08
CA TYR A 47 -6.86 7.50 12.54
C TYR A 47 -7.30 8.90 13.01
N PRO A 48 -7.65 9.07 14.29
CA PRO A 48 -8.06 10.38 14.82
C PRO A 48 -7.03 11.51 14.62
N ASP A 49 -5.75 11.16 14.50
CA ASP A 49 -4.61 12.05 14.28
C ASP A 49 -4.13 12.07 12.82
N THR A 50 -4.82 11.39 11.90
CA THR A 50 -4.45 11.39 10.48
C THR A 50 -4.77 12.74 9.85
N GLU A 51 -3.76 13.35 9.24
CA GLU A 51 -3.87 14.61 8.51
C GLU A 51 -4.02 14.38 7.00
N LEU A 52 -4.55 15.39 6.30
CA LEU A 52 -4.47 15.46 4.85
C LEU A 52 -3.35 16.42 4.44
N VAL A 53 -2.36 15.91 3.70
CA VAL A 53 -1.28 16.73 3.13
C VAL A 53 -1.46 16.76 1.63
N ASN A 54 -1.55 17.97 1.06
CA ASN A 54 -1.88 18.17 -0.37
C ASN A 54 -3.15 17.43 -0.83
N GLY A 55 -4.12 17.24 0.08
CA GLY A 55 -5.38 16.55 -0.21
C GLY A 55 -5.33 15.02 -0.16
N GLN A 56 -4.15 14.45 0.11
CA GLN A 56 -3.93 13.01 0.23
C GLN A 56 -3.80 12.61 1.70
N VAL A 57 -4.08 11.35 2.01
CA VAL A 57 -3.99 10.82 3.37
C VAL A 57 -2.53 10.75 3.80
N SER A 58 -2.10 11.56 4.77
CA SER A 58 -0.73 11.52 5.29
C SER A 58 -0.56 10.40 6.32
N ASN A 59 -0.47 9.19 5.81
CA ASN A 59 -0.28 7.97 6.61
C ASN A 59 0.38 6.89 5.74
N THR A 60 0.72 5.75 6.32
CA THR A 60 1.17 4.57 5.57
C THR A 60 0.10 4.11 4.60
N TRP A 61 0.49 3.81 3.36
CA TRP A 61 -0.40 3.30 2.33
C TRP A 61 -0.15 1.82 2.09
N GLY A 62 -1.21 1.10 1.75
CA GLY A 62 -1.07 -0.12 0.98
C GLY A 62 -1.34 0.20 -0.48
N GLU A 63 -0.43 -0.15 -1.36
CA GLU A 63 -0.57 0.07 -2.80
C GLU A 63 -0.74 -1.28 -3.51
N PHE A 64 -1.43 -1.26 -4.65
CA PHE A 64 -1.66 -2.46 -5.44
C PHE A 64 -1.63 -2.18 -6.93
N THR A 65 -1.16 -3.18 -7.67
CA THR A 65 -1.36 -3.29 -9.10
C THR A 65 -1.77 -4.72 -9.41
N TYR A 66 -2.99 -4.94 -9.89
CA TYR A 66 -3.49 -6.26 -10.26
C TYR A 66 -3.37 -6.46 -11.76
N ASN A 67 -2.35 -7.20 -12.18
CA ASN A 67 -2.03 -7.50 -13.57
C ASN A 67 -1.76 -9.02 -13.78
N GLY A 68 -2.76 -9.83 -13.48
CA GLY A 68 -2.68 -11.29 -13.62
C GLY A 68 -1.61 -11.89 -12.71
N GLN A 69 -0.71 -12.70 -13.27
CA GLN A 69 0.36 -13.34 -12.50
C GLN A 69 1.41 -12.37 -11.94
N TYR A 70 1.47 -11.13 -12.48
CA TYR A 70 2.37 -10.07 -12.03
C TYR A 70 1.71 -9.12 -11.04
N SER A 71 0.57 -9.50 -10.47
CA SER A 71 -0.13 -8.65 -9.51
C SER A 71 0.72 -8.50 -8.25
N THR A 72 1.02 -7.27 -7.88
CA THR A 72 1.82 -6.93 -6.70
C THR A 72 1.03 -6.07 -5.73
N VAL A 73 1.42 -6.17 -4.46
CA VAL A 73 1.01 -5.26 -3.38
C VAL A 73 2.24 -4.89 -2.57
N ASP A 74 2.18 -3.72 -1.95
CA ASP A 74 3.24 -3.26 -1.08
C ASP A 74 2.69 -2.28 -0.04
N VAL A 75 3.45 -2.14 1.03
CA VAL A 75 3.36 -1.07 2.00
C VAL A 75 4.25 0.06 1.49
N SER A 76 3.70 1.26 1.48
CA SER A 76 4.36 2.46 1.03
C SER A 76 4.39 3.47 2.16
N ARG A 77 5.60 3.85 2.54
CA ARG A 77 5.89 4.88 3.53
C ARG A 77 6.23 6.22 2.88
N LEU A 78 6.11 6.31 1.55
CA LEU A 78 6.53 7.47 0.76
C LEU A 78 5.77 8.74 1.12
N VAL A 79 4.50 8.61 1.51
CA VAL A 79 3.64 9.76 1.84
C VAL A 79 3.86 10.24 3.29
N ASN A 80 4.26 9.32 4.17
CA ASN A 80 4.61 9.61 5.56
C ASN A 80 5.49 8.48 6.10
N MET A 81 6.79 8.74 6.22
CA MET A 81 7.78 7.78 6.72
C MET A 81 7.49 7.33 8.17
N ASN A 82 6.74 8.14 8.92
CA ASN A 82 6.35 7.89 10.30
C ASN A 82 4.86 7.49 10.43
N GLY A 83 4.26 7.00 9.35
CA GLY A 83 2.87 6.53 9.34
C GLY A 83 2.62 5.34 10.27
N ASN A 84 1.34 5.12 10.56
CA ASN A 84 0.84 4.01 11.36
C ASN A 84 1.18 2.66 10.72
N LYS A 85 1.36 1.63 11.55
CA LYS A 85 1.84 0.35 11.05
C LYS A 85 0.76 -0.37 10.24
N MET A 86 1.20 -0.99 9.15
CA MET A 86 0.40 -1.84 8.29
C MET A 86 1.20 -3.10 7.97
N SER A 87 0.50 -4.22 7.82
CA SER A 87 1.05 -5.43 7.22
C SER A 87 0.04 -5.99 6.22
N ILE A 88 0.54 -6.46 5.08
CA ILE A 88 -0.24 -7.02 3.98
C ILE A 88 0.32 -8.40 3.64
N GLU A 89 -0.53 -9.41 3.75
CA GLU A 89 -0.21 -10.79 3.43
C GLU A 89 -0.59 -11.06 1.96
N GLY A 90 0.41 -11.30 1.12
CA GLY A 90 0.24 -11.84 -0.23
C GLY A 90 0.15 -13.37 -0.23
N ALA A 91 0.36 -14.01 -1.38
CA ALA A 91 0.29 -15.47 -1.46
C ALA A 91 1.43 -16.18 -0.73
N GLN A 92 2.64 -15.62 -0.80
CA GLN A 92 3.87 -16.27 -0.32
C GLN A 92 4.82 -15.31 0.41
N CYS A 93 4.43 -14.05 0.51
CA CYS A 93 5.23 -12.97 1.06
C CYS A 93 4.36 -12.06 1.94
N VAL A 94 5.04 -11.25 2.73
CA VAL A 94 4.45 -10.18 3.54
C VAL A 94 5.09 -8.87 3.14
N SER A 95 4.27 -7.84 2.99
CA SER A 95 4.73 -6.47 2.96
C SER A 95 4.33 -5.78 4.25
N ASP A 96 5.27 -5.17 4.96
CA ASP A 96 5.03 -4.46 6.22
C ASP A 96 5.95 -3.24 6.35
N MET A 97 6.17 -2.72 7.56
CA MET A 97 6.98 -1.51 7.75
C MET A 97 8.49 -1.71 7.54
N GLU A 98 8.94 -2.97 7.41
CA GLU A 98 10.34 -3.37 7.29
C GLU A 98 10.60 -4.28 6.08
N GLN A 99 9.61 -5.07 5.66
CA GLN A 99 9.70 -6.03 4.59
C GLN A 99 8.91 -5.60 3.36
N CYS A 100 9.56 -5.67 2.20
CA CYS A 100 8.97 -5.31 0.91
C CYS A 100 8.20 -3.99 0.96
N VAL A 101 8.90 -2.93 1.35
CA VAL A 101 8.32 -1.63 1.69
C VAL A 101 8.98 -0.53 0.90
N PHE A 102 8.18 0.40 0.36
CA PHE A 102 8.71 1.59 -0.28
C PHE A 102 9.04 2.65 0.76
N THR A 103 10.27 3.15 0.74
CA THR A 103 10.82 4.16 1.66
C THR A 103 11.47 5.29 0.89
N CYS A 104 11.41 6.50 1.45
CA CYS A 104 12.14 7.64 0.92
C CYS A 104 13.63 7.51 1.22
N ASP A 105 14.47 7.81 0.24
CA ASP A 105 15.93 7.85 0.42
C ASP A 105 16.33 8.99 1.39
N SER A 106 15.49 10.03 1.49
CA SER A 106 15.63 11.12 2.46
C SER A 106 14.30 11.82 2.75
N GLY A 107 14.19 12.42 3.94
CA GLY A 107 13.01 13.17 4.38
C GLY A 107 11.86 12.29 4.89
N ASP A 108 10.79 12.94 5.36
CA ASP A 108 9.61 12.26 5.91
C ASP A 108 8.53 11.96 4.86
N SER A 109 8.67 12.50 3.65
CA SER A 109 7.79 12.23 2.51
C SER A 109 8.52 12.49 1.19
N CYS A 110 8.19 11.76 0.14
CA CYS A 110 8.81 11.91 -1.17
C CYS A 110 7.88 11.43 -2.30
N GLU A 111 7.99 12.09 -3.45
CA GLU A 111 7.41 11.63 -4.72
C GLU A 111 8.47 10.90 -5.58
N PHE A 112 9.74 11.28 -5.41
CA PHE A 112 10.90 10.73 -6.11
C PHE A 112 12.05 10.51 -5.11
N GLY A 113 13.03 9.70 -5.49
CA GLY A 113 14.15 9.35 -4.60
C GLY A 113 13.68 8.40 -3.51
N TYR A 114 13.26 7.21 -3.92
CA TYR A 114 12.74 6.17 -3.06
C TYR A 114 13.26 4.80 -3.48
N THR A 115 13.29 3.89 -2.51
CA THR A 115 13.78 2.53 -2.66
C THR A 115 12.73 1.53 -2.19
N LEU A 116 12.75 0.32 -2.78
CA LEU A 116 11.99 -0.83 -2.28
C LEU A 116 12.90 -1.68 -1.40
N GLU A 117 12.65 -1.68 -0.10
CA GLU A 117 13.51 -2.31 0.90
C GLU A 117 13.13 -3.77 1.19
N ASN A 118 14.16 -4.61 1.36
CA ASN A 118 14.09 -6.00 1.83
C ASN A 118 13.14 -6.94 1.07
N CYS A 119 12.67 -6.56 -0.12
CA CYS A 119 11.63 -7.31 -0.81
C CYS A 119 12.09 -8.69 -1.33
N THR A 120 13.34 -8.83 -1.82
CA THR A 120 13.85 -10.10 -2.37
C THR A 120 14.27 -11.13 -1.32
N SER A 121 14.12 -10.83 -0.04
CA SER A 121 14.47 -11.73 1.06
C SER A 121 13.49 -12.90 1.23
N GLN A 122 12.35 -12.86 0.53
CA GLN A 122 11.23 -13.79 0.69
C GLN A 122 10.72 -14.36 -0.65
N PRO A 123 10.19 -15.59 -0.65
CA PRO A 123 9.55 -16.17 -1.83
C PRO A 123 8.32 -15.36 -2.29
N GLY A 124 8.11 -15.27 -3.60
CA GLY A 124 6.93 -14.61 -4.16
C GLY A 124 6.95 -13.09 -4.05
N ALA A 125 8.10 -12.48 -3.77
CA ALA A 125 8.28 -11.05 -3.78
C ALA A 125 9.29 -10.67 -4.88
N GLU A 126 9.04 -9.55 -5.55
CA GLU A 126 9.81 -9.10 -6.70
C GLU A 126 10.35 -7.69 -6.45
N SER A 127 11.54 -7.39 -6.99
CA SER A 127 12.12 -6.05 -6.95
C SER A 127 12.88 -5.75 -8.24
N GLY A 128 12.91 -4.49 -8.63
CA GLY A 128 13.65 -4.03 -9.79
C GLY A 128 13.47 -2.53 -10.01
N THR A 129 13.57 -2.13 -11.27
CA THR A 129 13.40 -0.73 -11.69
C THR A 129 12.47 -0.67 -12.88
N TYR A 130 11.51 0.26 -12.85
CA TYR A 130 10.64 0.58 -13.95
C TYR A 130 10.68 2.09 -14.22
N ALA A 131 10.92 2.48 -15.48
CA ALA A 131 11.05 3.88 -15.88
C ALA A 131 12.04 4.71 -15.03
N GLY A 132 13.09 4.08 -14.52
CA GLY A 132 14.11 4.72 -13.69
C GLY A 132 13.78 4.84 -12.19
N ALA A 133 12.63 4.32 -11.76
CA ALA A 133 12.23 4.30 -10.34
C ALA A 133 12.18 2.87 -9.79
N ALA A 134 12.36 2.71 -8.48
CA ALA A 134 12.21 1.42 -7.81
C ALA A 134 10.81 0.84 -8.08
N SER A 135 10.74 -0.47 -8.34
CA SER A 135 9.50 -1.16 -8.67
C SER A 135 9.51 -2.57 -8.09
N GLY A 136 8.34 -3.14 -7.85
CA GLY A 136 8.22 -4.50 -7.34
C GLY A 136 7.06 -4.62 -6.38
N GLY A 137 7.19 -5.51 -5.40
CA GLY A 137 6.18 -5.74 -4.38
C GLY A 137 6.04 -7.22 -4.06
N CYS A 138 5.19 -7.50 -3.09
CA CYS A 138 4.77 -8.83 -2.75
C CYS A 138 3.72 -9.32 -3.76
N LEU A 139 3.94 -10.48 -4.39
CA LEU A 139 2.98 -11.03 -5.34
C LEU A 139 1.69 -11.45 -4.63
N VAL A 140 0.57 -11.00 -5.19
CA VAL A 140 -0.78 -11.39 -4.75
C VAL A 140 -0.97 -12.90 -4.93
N GLY A 141 -0.42 -13.46 -6.01
CA GLY A 141 -0.62 -14.85 -6.44
C GLY A 141 -1.71 -15.01 -7.49
N GLN A 142 -1.49 -15.87 -8.49
CA GLN A 142 -2.32 -16.00 -9.69
C GLN A 142 -3.81 -16.32 -9.43
N ASN A 143 -4.11 -16.98 -8.29
CA ASN A 143 -5.46 -17.41 -7.92
C ASN A 143 -6.03 -16.66 -6.72
N ASN A 144 -5.31 -15.67 -6.20
CA ASN A 144 -5.76 -14.90 -5.05
C ASN A 144 -6.63 -13.74 -5.51
N ASN A 145 -7.85 -13.70 -4.99
CA ASN A 145 -8.81 -12.64 -5.28
C ASN A 145 -8.76 -11.50 -4.25
N PHE A 146 -7.93 -11.65 -3.21
CA PHE A 146 -7.76 -10.68 -2.15
C PHE A 146 -6.38 -10.80 -1.50
N VAL A 147 -5.96 -9.73 -0.84
CA VAL A 147 -4.88 -9.73 0.15
C VAL A 147 -5.44 -9.39 1.52
N ARG A 148 -4.81 -9.92 2.58
CA ARG A 148 -5.22 -9.63 3.95
C ARG A 148 -4.35 -8.50 4.49
N THR A 149 -4.98 -7.41 4.89
CA THR A 149 -4.31 -6.27 5.51
C THR A 149 -4.63 -6.20 6.99
N THR A 150 -3.61 -6.01 7.82
CA THR A 150 -3.74 -5.78 9.26
C THR A 150 -3.22 -4.38 9.60
N PHE A 151 -3.98 -3.67 10.43
CA PHE A 151 -3.68 -2.34 10.93
C PHE A 151 -3.36 -2.43 12.44
N SER A 152 -2.25 -1.83 12.89
CA SER A 152 -1.79 -1.95 14.28
C SER A 152 -1.21 -0.66 14.86
#